data_AF-A0A9N9TG77-F1
#
_entry.id   AF-A0A9N9TG77-F1
#
_cell.length_a   1.000
_cell.length_b   1.000
_cell.length_c   1.000
_cell.angle_alpha   90.00
_cell.angle_beta   90.00
_cell.angle_gamma   90.00
#
_symmetry.space_group_name_H-M   'P 1'
#
loop_
_entity.id
_entity.type
_entity.pdbx_description
1 polymer ?
#
loop_
_entity_poly.entity_id
_entity_poly.type
_entity_poly.pdbx_seq_one_letter_code
_entity_poly.pdbx_strand_id
1 'polypeptide(L)'
;MNPISKSIAFFCVLATASAFNCIDQDNNPVDWFIVYKIPQIDHTDELINDGLGYIYMTSQNTSWIPSDVSINSNESMLALTLSGLNSSNYVLYNNEPPQEKASMLKGHTKGVVSFDSEEGFWLVHTVPEYPTLNSSEIPKNATKLGQMFVCLSLELATFDDIGYQLYYIQPRVYAHYVDPKLQKKVPQLVKAARNMVINRGTFVSKKLISTKNNETFISFGKFRRAGKELYSDVLATMLKSNLLVESWPGSGKRLESQCNKKLFVENIENIRMNESGSQFMTSMDLSNWAITNSNSSIVCLGDLQQTRAHIHRSGGAICLKNKDVYENFQNLILDSTVCEKVQPVQHKIKPPKPSNKQQNIN
;
A
#
# COMPACT_ATOMS: atom_id res chain seq x y z
N MET A 1 47.41 12.35 50.63
CA MET A 1 46.42 11.42 50.06
C MET A 1 45.21 12.26 49.63
N ASN A 2 45.11 12.59 48.34
CA ASN A 2 43.94 13.26 47.76
C ASN A 2 43.27 12.27 46.80
N PRO A 3 41.94 12.05 46.86
CA PRO A 3 41.27 11.24 45.87
C PRO A 3 40.97 12.10 44.64
N ILE A 4 41.47 11.65 43.49
CA ILE A 4 41.14 12.23 42.18
C ILE A 4 39.75 11.70 41.81
N SER A 5 38.74 12.57 41.88
CA SER A 5 37.41 12.33 41.32
C SER A 5 37.52 12.21 39.80
N LYS A 6 37.22 11.03 39.25
CA LYS A 6 37.07 10.83 37.81
C LYS A 6 35.62 11.14 37.43
N SER A 7 35.36 12.33 36.94
CA SER A 7 34.12 12.65 36.24
C SER A 7 34.09 11.89 34.91
N ILE A 8 33.19 10.90 34.81
CA ILE A 8 32.86 10.24 33.54
C ILE A 8 31.93 11.20 32.79
N ALA A 9 32.44 11.85 31.75
CA ALA A 9 31.63 12.63 30.83
C ALA A 9 30.87 11.66 29.91
N PHE A 10 29.56 11.54 30.12
CA PHE A 10 28.68 10.84 29.20
C PHE A 10 28.48 11.75 27.98
N PHE A 11 29.28 11.55 26.94
CA PHE A 11 29.03 12.18 25.64
C PHE A 11 27.80 11.52 25.04
N CYS A 12 26.64 12.12 25.28
CA CYS A 12 25.43 11.82 24.53
C CYS A 12 25.66 12.35 23.10
N VAL A 13 26.10 11.47 22.21
CA VAL A 13 26.09 11.75 20.78
C VAL A 13 24.62 11.83 20.39
N LEU A 14 24.08 13.04 20.34
CA LEU A 14 22.85 13.33 19.61
C LEU A 14 23.17 13.04 18.14
N ALA A 15 23.01 11.78 17.74
CA ALA A 15 22.90 11.44 16.34
C ALA A 15 21.67 12.21 15.85
N THR A 16 21.89 13.29 15.11
CA THR A 16 20.84 13.89 14.29
C THR A 16 20.41 12.77 13.35
N ALA A 17 19.28 12.11 13.63
CA ALA A 17 18.69 11.16 12.71
C ALA A 17 18.62 11.87 11.35
N SER A 18 19.26 11.27 10.34
CA SER A 18 19.24 11.81 8.98
C SER A 18 17.78 12.02 8.58
N ALA A 19 17.40 13.28 8.32
CA ALA A 19 16.02 13.77 8.21
C ALA A 19 15.24 13.23 6.98
N PHE A 20 15.74 12.18 6.34
CA PHE A 20 15.29 11.73 5.02
C PHE A 20 15.10 10.21 4.93
N ASN A 21 14.82 9.53 6.05
CA ASN A 21 14.47 8.11 6.07
C ASN A 21 13.05 7.90 6.62
N CYS A 22 12.47 6.73 6.39
CA CYS A 22 11.33 6.25 7.14
C CYS A 22 11.73 6.09 8.61
N ILE A 23 10.93 6.63 9.52
CA ILE A 23 11.22 6.62 10.96
C ILE A 23 10.16 5.78 11.68
N ASP A 24 10.61 4.90 12.56
CA ASP A 24 9.72 4.10 13.41
C ASP A 24 9.24 4.85 14.66
N GLN A 25 8.43 4.16 15.47
CA GLN A 25 7.81 4.75 16.67
C GLN A 25 8.82 5.09 17.76
N ASP A 26 9.99 4.46 17.76
CA ASP A 26 11.09 4.70 18.69
C ASP A 26 12.07 5.77 18.16
N ASN A 27 11.68 6.49 17.10
CA ASN A 27 12.49 7.50 16.41
C ASN A 27 13.78 6.96 15.78
N ASN A 28 13.79 5.69 15.38
CA ASN A 28 14.90 5.07 14.67
C ASN A 28 14.63 5.02 13.15
N PRO A 29 15.67 5.21 12.32
CA PRO A 29 15.53 4.98 10.89
C PRO A 29 15.29 3.51 10.60
N VAL A 30 14.29 3.23 9.77
CA VAL A 30 13.96 1.90 9.26
C VAL A 30 14.02 1.89 7.73
N ASP A 31 14.27 0.72 7.15
CA ASP A 31 14.39 0.58 5.70
C ASP A 31 13.03 0.71 5.01
N TRP A 32 11.98 0.25 5.68
CA TRP A 32 10.60 0.45 5.30
C TRP A 32 9.67 0.24 6.51
N PHE A 33 8.45 0.77 6.43
CA PHE A 33 7.36 0.41 7.33
C PHE A 33 6.03 0.33 6.60
N ILE A 34 5.08 -0.38 7.21
CA ILE A 34 3.67 -0.38 6.85
C ILE A 34 2.86 0.01 8.10
N VAL A 35 1.98 1.00 7.96
CA VAL A 35 1.04 1.43 9.00
C VAL A 35 -0.38 1.16 8.52
N TYR A 36 -1.19 0.54 9.36
CA TYR A 36 -2.61 0.28 9.14
C TYR A 36 -3.41 1.00 10.23
N LYS A 37 -4.03 2.12 9.85
CA LYS A 37 -4.95 2.86 10.72
C LYS A 37 -6.28 2.12 10.79
N ILE A 38 -6.73 1.84 12.00
CA ILE A 38 -7.98 1.12 12.26
C ILE A 38 -9.15 2.10 12.05
N PRO A 39 -10.28 1.68 11.43
CA PRO A 39 -11.47 2.52 11.33
C PRO A 39 -12.02 2.90 12.70
N GLN A 40 -12.82 3.96 12.75
CA GLN A 40 -13.58 4.30 13.94
C GLN A 40 -14.65 3.23 14.20
N ILE A 41 -14.48 2.47 15.28
CA ILE A 41 -15.38 1.38 15.70
C ILE A 41 -15.58 1.41 17.21
N ASP A 42 -16.71 0.90 17.70
CA ASP A 42 -16.93 0.74 19.14
C ASP A 42 -15.87 -0.22 19.72
N HIS A 43 -15.03 0.31 20.61
CA HIS A 43 -13.88 -0.41 21.14
C HIS A 43 -13.50 0.14 22.53
N THR A 44 -12.93 -0.71 23.38
CA THR A 44 -12.50 -0.30 24.73
C THR A 44 -11.26 0.58 24.75
N ASP A 45 -10.45 0.51 23.68
CA ASP A 45 -9.32 1.41 23.44
C ASP A 45 -9.83 2.73 22.84
N GLU A 46 -9.51 3.85 23.49
CA GLU A 46 -9.97 5.19 23.10
C GLU A 46 -9.44 5.62 21.73
N LEU A 47 -8.18 5.27 21.38
CA LEU A 47 -7.62 5.62 20.08
C LEU A 47 -8.37 4.90 18.96
N ILE A 48 -8.71 3.63 19.15
CA ILE A 48 -9.50 2.87 18.18
C ILE A 48 -10.93 3.39 18.12
N ASN A 49 -11.54 3.68 19.27
CA ASN A 49 -12.88 4.27 19.35
C ASN A 49 -13.01 5.61 18.62
N ASP A 50 -11.91 6.38 18.56
CA ASP A 50 -11.85 7.66 17.87
C ASP A 50 -11.32 7.57 16.43
N GLY A 51 -10.94 6.37 15.98
CA GLY A 51 -10.41 6.12 14.64
C GLY A 51 -9.00 6.68 14.42
N LEU A 52 -8.25 6.85 15.51
CA LEU A 52 -6.87 7.36 15.58
C LEU A 52 -5.84 6.28 15.93
N GLY A 53 -6.30 5.10 16.36
CA GLY A 53 -5.46 3.93 16.63
C GLY A 53 -4.94 3.29 15.34
N TYR A 54 -3.74 2.73 15.40
CA TYR A 54 -3.12 2.03 14.29
C TYR A 54 -2.25 0.87 14.76
N ILE A 55 -2.09 -0.11 13.88
CA ILE A 55 -1.05 -1.13 13.97
C ILE A 55 0.02 -0.85 12.93
N TYR A 56 1.24 -1.33 13.15
CA TYR A 56 2.34 -1.16 12.22
C TYR A 56 3.27 -2.37 12.20
N MET A 57 4.11 -2.42 11.18
CA MET A 57 5.25 -3.32 11.07
C MET A 57 6.40 -2.59 10.36
N THR A 58 7.62 -3.02 10.57
CA THR A 58 8.83 -2.41 10.01
C THR A 58 9.74 -3.45 9.38
N SER A 59 10.77 -2.98 8.68
CA SER A 59 11.87 -3.84 8.21
C SER A 59 12.61 -4.59 9.33
N GLN A 60 12.48 -4.16 10.59
CA GLN A 60 13.12 -4.80 11.74
C GLN A 60 12.18 -5.79 12.45
N ASN A 61 10.87 -5.54 12.41
CA ASN A 61 9.84 -6.42 12.96
C ASN A 61 8.65 -6.50 12.02
N THR A 62 8.49 -7.64 11.35
CA THR A 62 7.47 -7.88 10.32
C THR A 62 6.14 -8.38 10.90
N SER A 63 6.02 -8.50 12.22
CA SER A 63 4.75 -8.77 12.90
C SER A 63 3.98 -7.48 13.13
N TRP A 64 2.65 -7.55 13.17
CA TRP A 64 1.83 -6.41 13.57
C TRP A 64 2.08 -6.02 15.03
N ILE A 65 2.23 -4.71 15.26
CA ILE A 65 2.43 -4.11 16.58
C ILE A 65 1.35 -3.04 16.76
N PRO A 66 0.54 -3.07 17.83
CA PRO A 66 -0.35 -1.96 18.16
C PRO A 66 0.45 -0.76 18.65
N SER A 67 0.11 0.42 18.15
CA SER A 67 0.69 1.67 18.62
C SER A 67 -0.10 2.20 19.82
N ASP A 68 0.61 2.54 20.89
CA ASP A 68 0.04 3.27 22.04
C ASP A 68 -0.06 4.79 21.79
N VAL A 69 0.40 5.24 20.62
CA VAL A 69 0.41 6.64 20.20
C VAL A 69 -0.68 6.87 19.14
N SER A 70 -1.39 7.98 19.23
CA SER A 70 -2.33 8.42 18.19
C SER A 70 -1.63 8.64 16.85
N ILE A 71 -2.27 8.29 15.74
CA ILE A 71 -1.76 8.58 14.38
C ILE A 71 -1.54 10.09 14.12
N ASN A 72 -2.22 10.95 14.87
CA ASN A 72 -2.07 12.41 14.78
C ASN A 72 -1.09 13.00 15.80
N SER A 73 -0.47 12.17 16.65
CA SER A 73 0.58 12.65 17.55
C SER A 73 1.82 13.08 16.76
N ASN A 74 2.55 14.05 17.30
CA ASN A 74 3.88 14.43 16.82
C ASN A 74 4.93 13.32 17.04
N GLU A 75 4.60 12.32 17.86
CA GLU A 75 5.41 11.11 18.10
C GLU A 75 4.99 9.93 17.20
N SER A 76 3.99 10.10 16.33
CA SER A 76 3.61 9.04 15.39
C SER A 76 4.71 8.82 14.35
N MET A 77 4.81 7.59 13.83
CA MET A 77 5.75 7.26 12.74
C MET A 77 5.60 8.21 11.53
N LEU A 78 4.37 8.65 11.24
CA LEU A 78 4.09 9.59 10.17
C LEU A 78 4.61 10.99 10.47
N ALA A 79 4.42 11.50 11.70
CA ALA A 79 4.94 12.79 12.10
C ALA A 79 6.47 12.81 12.13
N LEU A 80 7.09 11.76 12.67
CA LEU A 80 8.53 11.60 12.71
C LEU A 80 9.13 11.53 11.29
N THR A 81 8.53 10.73 10.40
CA THR A 81 8.98 10.59 9.00
C THR A 81 8.79 11.87 8.19
N LEU A 82 7.69 12.60 8.39
CA LEU A 82 7.41 13.84 7.67
C LEU A 82 8.03 15.08 8.32
N SER A 83 8.80 14.89 9.40
CA SER A 83 9.55 15.97 10.02
C SER A 83 10.57 16.55 9.03
N GLY A 84 10.69 17.88 8.96
CA GLY A 84 11.66 18.53 8.09
C GLY A 84 11.33 18.59 6.59
N LEU A 85 10.12 18.19 6.15
CA LEU A 85 9.68 18.29 4.75
C LEU A 85 9.87 19.70 4.14
N ASN A 86 9.65 20.75 4.92
CA ASN A 86 9.76 22.13 4.45
C ASN A 86 11.21 22.56 4.11
N SER A 87 12.20 21.78 4.56
CA SER A 87 13.62 22.04 4.38
C SER A 87 14.27 21.07 3.38
N SER A 88 13.46 20.28 2.66
CA SER A 88 13.89 19.20 1.77
C SER A 88 13.53 19.44 0.30
N ASN A 89 14.01 18.55 -0.58
CA ASN A 89 13.37 18.39 -1.89
C ASN A 89 12.15 17.51 -1.72
N TYR A 90 11.02 17.91 -2.27
CA TYR A 90 9.77 17.18 -2.10
C TYR A 90 8.87 17.19 -3.33
N VAL A 91 8.04 16.15 -3.44
CA VAL A 91 6.89 16.09 -4.33
C VAL A 91 5.72 15.50 -3.53
N LEU A 92 4.74 16.34 -3.22
CA LEU A 92 3.52 15.95 -2.53
C LEU A 92 2.40 15.82 -3.56
N TYR A 93 1.71 14.68 -3.52
CA TYR A 93 0.65 14.38 -4.48
C TYR A 93 -0.55 13.71 -3.83
N ASN A 94 -1.75 14.13 -4.24
CA ASN A 94 -3.01 13.61 -3.72
C ASN A 94 -4.14 14.00 -4.68
N ASN A 95 -4.97 13.05 -5.09
CA ASN A 95 -6.12 13.34 -5.96
C ASN A 95 -7.18 14.23 -5.31
N GLU A 96 -7.16 14.31 -3.98
CA GLU A 96 -7.98 15.15 -3.10
C GLU A 96 -7.03 15.90 -2.17
N PRO A 97 -6.28 16.90 -2.66
CA PRO A 97 -5.24 17.54 -1.86
C PRO A 97 -5.85 18.43 -0.76
N PRO A 98 -5.09 18.73 0.31
CA PRO A 98 -5.56 19.62 1.37
C PRO A 98 -6.01 20.97 0.80
N GLN A 99 -7.17 21.45 1.23
CA GLN A 99 -7.72 22.78 0.87
C GLN A 99 -8.03 23.01 -0.63
N GLU A 100 -7.92 21.99 -1.50
CA GLU A 100 -8.34 22.11 -2.91
C GLU A 100 -9.36 21.04 -3.31
N LYS A 101 -10.00 21.24 -4.46
CA LYS A 101 -11.01 20.31 -4.97
C LYS A 101 -10.39 19.01 -5.49
N ALA A 102 -11.09 17.91 -5.25
CA ALA A 102 -10.82 16.61 -5.86
C ALA A 102 -10.66 16.70 -7.39
N SER A 103 -9.74 15.92 -7.95
CA SER A 103 -9.56 15.76 -9.39
C SER A 103 -9.90 14.36 -9.86
N MET A 104 -11.00 14.24 -10.61
CA MET A 104 -11.35 13.00 -11.31
C MET A 104 -10.50 12.76 -12.57
N LEU A 105 -9.81 13.79 -13.05
CA LEU A 105 -8.92 13.71 -14.21
C LEU A 105 -7.50 13.27 -13.85
N LYS A 106 -7.16 13.15 -12.57
CA LYS A 106 -5.82 12.71 -12.13
C LYS A 106 -5.94 11.31 -11.54
N GLY A 107 -4.81 10.61 -11.43
CA GLY A 107 -4.81 9.27 -10.85
C GLY A 107 -5.38 9.29 -9.45
N HIS A 108 -6.13 8.25 -9.08
CA HIS A 108 -6.42 7.99 -7.68
C HIS A 108 -5.13 7.46 -7.09
N THR A 109 -4.38 8.30 -6.39
CA THR A 109 -3.10 7.94 -5.79
C THR A 109 -2.66 9.13 -4.94
N LYS A 110 -1.97 8.83 -3.84
CA LYS A 110 -1.58 9.82 -2.85
C LYS A 110 -0.23 9.43 -2.23
N GLY A 111 0.59 10.41 -1.89
CA GLY A 111 1.91 10.16 -1.34
C GLY A 111 2.82 11.37 -1.28
N VAL A 112 4.01 11.10 -0.72
CA VAL A 112 5.07 12.06 -0.48
C VAL A 112 6.38 11.45 -0.95
N VAL A 113 7.11 12.18 -1.79
CA VAL A 113 8.50 11.91 -2.09
C VAL A 113 9.31 13.00 -1.42
N SER A 114 10.30 12.65 -0.59
CA SER A 114 11.21 13.61 0.05
C SER A 114 12.64 13.09 -0.02
N PHE A 115 13.60 13.95 -0.37
CA PHE A 115 15.00 13.54 -0.57
C PHE A 115 15.99 14.70 -0.50
N ASP A 116 17.26 14.34 -0.35
CA ASP A 116 18.40 15.25 -0.42
C ASP A 116 19.41 14.85 -1.52
N SER A 117 20.69 15.20 -1.37
CA SER A 117 21.73 14.86 -2.35
C SER A 117 22.19 13.41 -2.34
N GLU A 118 21.76 12.61 -1.37
CA GLU A 118 22.22 11.24 -1.11
C GLU A 118 21.06 10.25 -0.98
N GLU A 119 20.01 10.59 -0.24
CA GLU A 119 18.95 9.66 0.17
C GLU A 119 17.58 10.36 0.35
N GLY A 120 16.57 9.56 0.66
CA GLY A 120 15.21 10.04 0.84
C GLY A 120 14.23 8.95 1.20
N PHE A 121 12.96 9.30 1.25
CA PHE A 121 11.86 8.35 1.36
C PHE A 121 10.78 8.56 0.31
N TRP A 122 10.05 7.47 0.04
CA TRP A 122 8.78 7.50 -0.66
C TRP A 122 7.69 6.92 0.24
N LEU A 123 6.72 7.77 0.59
CA LEU A 123 5.52 7.41 1.35
C LEU A 123 4.32 7.34 0.39
N VAL A 124 3.64 6.20 0.35
CA VAL A 124 2.37 6.01 -0.37
C VAL A 124 1.26 5.80 0.65
N HIS A 125 0.10 6.43 0.46
CA HIS A 125 -1.01 6.33 1.41
C HIS A 125 -2.39 6.47 0.75
N THR A 126 -3.44 6.18 1.52
CA THR A 126 -4.84 6.24 1.05
C THR A 126 -5.61 7.48 1.54
N VAL A 127 -5.04 8.25 2.47
CA VAL A 127 -5.71 9.39 3.16
C VAL A 127 -5.98 10.61 2.26
N PRO A 128 -7.25 11.02 2.04
CA PRO A 128 -7.57 12.27 1.35
C PRO A 128 -7.16 13.49 2.20
N GLU A 129 -6.97 14.64 1.55
CA GLU A 129 -6.64 15.93 2.18
C GLU A 129 -5.37 15.91 3.06
N TYR A 130 -4.42 15.04 2.70
CA TYR A 130 -3.20 14.76 3.47
C TYR A 130 -1.96 14.61 2.56
N PRO A 131 -0.74 14.93 3.06
CA PRO A 131 -0.45 15.80 4.20
C PRO A 131 -0.36 17.27 3.77
N THR A 132 -0.14 18.20 4.70
CA THR A 132 0.34 19.55 4.36
C THR A 132 1.85 19.63 4.55
N LEU A 133 2.50 20.68 4.05
CA LEU A 133 3.95 20.88 4.27
C LEU A 133 4.32 21.07 5.75
N ASN A 134 3.37 21.46 6.60
CA ASN A 134 3.62 21.82 7.99
C ASN A 134 2.88 20.91 8.99
N SER A 135 2.15 19.90 8.52
CA SER A 135 1.37 19.02 9.40
C SER A 135 1.19 17.65 8.77
N SER A 136 1.42 16.64 9.60
CA SER A 136 1.21 15.22 9.38
C SER A 136 -0.06 14.70 10.05
N GLU A 137 -0.98 15.58 10.46
CA GLU A 137 -2.27 15.15 11.01
C GLU A 137 -3.20 14.72 9.88
N ILE A 138 -3.83 13.54 10.02
CA ILE A 138 -4.92 13.13 9.15
C ILE A 138 -6.16 14.00 9.44
N PRO A 139 -6.93 14.37 8.40
CA PRO A 139 -8.13 15.16 8.57
C PRO A 139 -9.24 14.35 9.28
N LYS A 140 -10.14 15.07 9.96
CA LYS A 140 -11.22 14.46 10.76
C LYS A 140 -12.14 13.53 9.97
N ASN A 141 -12.32 13.75 8.67
CA ASN A 141 -13.10 12.87 7.81
C ASN A 141 -12.40 11.53 7.54
N ALA A 142 -11.07 11.47 7.63
CA ALA A 142 -10.28 10.26 7.40
C ALA A 142 -10.20 9.33 8.63
N THR A 143 -10.65 9.76 9.82
CA THR A 143 -10.66 8.90 11.02
C THR A 143 -11.68 7.76 10.90
N LYS A 144 -12.78 7.98 10.18
CA LYS A 144 -13.91 7.05 10.09
C LYS A 144 -13.58 5.71 9.45
N LEU A 145 -12.73 5.70 8.43
CA LEU A 145 -12.42 4.51 7.63
C LEU A 145 -10.99 4.07 7.88
N GLY A 146 -10.72 2.79 7.69
CA GLY A 146 -9.37 2.24 7.69
C GLY A 146 -8.52 2.91 6.61
N GLN A 147 -7.24 3.09 6.89
CA GLN A 147 -6.28 3.72 5.98
C GLN A 147 -4.94 3.00 6.09
N MET A 148 -4.16 3.01 5.02
CA MET A 148 -2.86 2.38 5.02
C MET A 148 -1.78 3.28 4.44
N PHE A 149 -0.57 3.08 4.93
CA PHE A 149 0.63 3.81 4.55
C PHE A 149 1.77 2.82 4.37
N VAL A 150 2.60 3.04 3.35
CA VAL A 150 3.88 2.36 3.20
C VAL A 150 4.96 3.39 2.93
N CYS A 151 6.04 3.32 3.70
CA CYS A 151 7.21 4.16 3.53
C CYS A 151 8.40 3.31 3.14
N LEU A 152 9.16 3.76 2.14
CA LEU A 152 10.41 3.15 1.69
C LEU A 152 11.57 4.15 1.85
N SER A 153 12.64 3.76 2.53
CA SER A 153 13.92 4.51 2.59
C SER A 153 14.77 4.14 1.37
N LEU A 154 15.19 5.15 0.60
CA LEU A 154 15.74 4.99 -0.75
C LEU A 154 17.03 5.80 -0.94
N GLU A 155 17.95 5.28 -1.75
CA GLU A 155 19.06 6.07 -2.27
C GLU A 155 18.60 7.04 -3.37
N LEU A 156 19.31 8.15 -3.56
CA LEU A 156 19.00 9.16 -4.57
C LEU A 156 18.82 8.58 -5.98
N ALA A 157 19.59 7.54 -6.32
CA ALA A 157 19.56 6.89 -7.63
C ALA A 157 18.18 6.28 -7.95
N THR A 158 17.40 5.89 -6.94
CA THR A 158 16.09 5.25 -7.11
C THR A 158 14.97 6.26 -7.43
N PHE A 159 15.15 7.55 -7.11
CA PHE A 159 14.12 8.57 -7.27
C PHE A 159 13.72 8.86 -8.72
N ASP A 160 14.61 8.59 -9.69
CA ASP A 160 14.23 8.70 -11.10
C ASP A 160 13.26 7.58 -11.54
N ASP A 161 13.40 6.39 -10.97
CA ASP A 161 12.44 5.29 -11.16
C ASP A 161 11.11 5.58 -10.47
N ILE A 162 11.12 6.26 -9.30
CA ILE A 162 9.90 6.77 -8.66
C ILE A 162 9.23 7.79 -9.59
N GLY A 163 9.98 8.75 -10.12
CA GLY A 163 9.50 9.72 -11.10
C GLY A 163 8.87 9.06 -12.32
N TYR A 164 9.47 7.99 -12.83
CA TYR A 164 8.90 7.20 -13.92
C TYR A 164 7.56 6.56 -13.54
N GLN A 165 7.42 6.01 -12.33
CA GLN A 165 6.15 5.44 -11.87
C GLN A 165 5.08 6.51 -11.66
N LEU A 166 5.44 7.65 -11.04
CA LEU A 166 4.56 8.80 -10.88
C LEU A 166 4.05 9.30 -12.25
N TYR A 167 4.91 9.31 -13.26
CA TYR A 167 4.51 9.66 -14.63
C TYR A 167 3.41 8.72 -15.19
N TYR A 168 3.41 7.43 -14.83
CA TYR A 168 2.39 6.46 -15.25
C TYR A 168 1.06 6.57 -14.50
N ILE A 169 1.13 6.76 -13.18
CA ILE A 169 -0.08 6.90 -12.37
C ILE A 169 -0.69 8.30 -12.49
N GLN A 170 0.03 9.27 -13.08
CA GLN A 170 -0.42 10.63 -13.39
C GLN A 170 -1.10 11.31 -12.18
N PRO A 171 -0.39 11.46 -11.05
CA PRO A 171 -0.97 11.96 -9.83
C PRO A 171 -1.30 13.44 -9.95
N ARG A 172 -2.09 13.96 -9.01
CA ARG A 172 -2.23 15.41 -8.82
C ARG A 172 -1.15 15.88 -7.84
N VAL A 173 -0.08 16.46 -8.38
CA VAL A 173 0.95 17.14 -7.56
C VAL A 173 0.41 18.50 -7.13
N TYR A 174 0.38 18.76 -5.83
CA TYR A 174 -0.11 20.02 -5.25
C TYR A 174 0.98 20.87 -4.60
N ALA A 175 2.10 20.27 -4.21
CA ALA A 175 3.29 21.00 -3.77
C ALA A 175 4.55 20.25 -4.24
N HIS A 176 5.54 20.97 -4.74
CA HIS A 176 6.85 20.38 -5.05
C HIS A 176 7.97 21.42 -5.01
N TYR A 177 9.15 20.96 -4.62
CA TYR A 177 10.41 21.68 -4.76
C TYR A 177 11.51 20.66 -5.06
N VAL A 178 12.28 20.90 -6.13
CA VAL A 178 13.47 20.11 -6.46
C VAL A 178 14.58 21.09 -6.80
N ASP A 179 15.64 21.08 -5.99
CA ASP A 179 16.82 21.92 -6.15
C ASP A 179 17.32 21.81 -7.61
N PRO A 180 17.49 22.94 -8.32
CA PRO A 180 18.03 22.96 -9.69
C PRO A 180 19.30 22.11 -9.89
N LYS A 181 20.15 21.97 -8.87
CA LYS A 181 21.36 21.14 -8.89
C LYS A 181 21.04 19.64 -8.95
N LEU A 182 19.95 19.20 -8.33
CA LEU A 182 19.52 17.81 -8.30
C LEU A 182 18.60 17.44 -9.47
N GLN A 183 17.95 18.40 -10.13
CA GLN A 183 17.04 18.14 -11.26
C GLN A 183 17.65 17.27 -12.37
N LYS A 184 18.97 17.39 -12.63
CA LYS A 184 19.66 16.58 -13.62
C LYS A 184 19.85 15.12 -13.21
N LYS A 185 19.83 14.83 -11.90
CA LYS A 185 19.94 13.48 -11.33
C LYS A 185 18.60 12.75 -11.31
N VAL A 186 17.49 13.48 -11.23
CA VAL A 186 16.12 12.92 -11.16
C VAL A 186 15.17 13.50 -12.24
N PRO A 187 15.55 13.47 -13.53
CA PRO A 187 14.80 14.13 -14.59
C PRO A 187 13.34 13.65 -14.75
N GLN A 188 13.04 12.37 -14.55
CA GLN A 188 11.67 11.83 -14.61
C GLN A 188 10.82 12.32 -13.43
N LEU A 189 11.42 12.46 -12.24
CA LEU A 189 10.72 13.00 -11.09
C LEU A 189 10.34 14.46 -11.34
N VAL A 190 11.25 15.24 -11.94
CA VAL A 190 10.95 16.62 -12.36
C VAL A 190 9.82 16.67 -13.38
N LYS A 191 9.77 15.74 -14.34
CA LYS A 191 8.65 15.66 -15.31
C LYS A 191 7.32 15.32 -14.62
N ALA A 192 7.34 14.38 -13.69
CA ALA A 192 6.16 14.00 -12.91
C ALA A 192 5.67 15.17 -12.04
N ALA A 193 6.57 15.86 -11.33
CA ALA A 193 6.29 17.05 -10.53
C ALA A 193 5.64 18.17 -11.35
N ARG A 194 6.08 18.34 -12.61
CA ARG A 194 5.51 19.26 -13.59
C ARG A 194 4.24 18.75 -14.28
N ASN A 195 3.63 17.67 -13.78
CA ASN A 195 2.37 17.12 -14.28
C ASN A 195 2.38 16.74 -15.78
N MET A 196 3.53 16.34 -16.33
CA MET A 196 3.61 15.86 -17.71
C MET A 196 2.75 14.60 -17.91
N VAL A 197 2.21 14.43 -19.12
CA VAL A 197 1.26 13.36 -19.44
C VAL A 197 1.87 12.33 -20.40
N ILE A 198 1.56 11.05 -20.17
CA ILE A 198 1.87 9.97 -21.10
C ILE A 198 0.99 10.08 -22.34
N ASN A 199 1.63 10.26 -23.49
CA ASN A 199 0.94 10.39 -24.77
C ASN A 199 1.13 9.17 -25.70
N ARG A 200 2.15 8.34 -25.45
CA ARG A 200 2.54 7.18 -26.28
C ARG A 200 3.13 6.07 -25.41
N GLY A 201 3.10 4.82 -25.89
CA GLY A 201 3.66 3.65 -25.20
C GLY A 201 2.60 2.73 -24.59
N THR A 202 3.05 1.73 -23.82
CA THR A 202 2.17 0.89 -23.01
C THR A 202 1.58 1.73 -21.88
N PHE A 203 0.30 1.55 -21.56
CA PHE A 203 -0.38 2.29 -20.49
C PHE A 203 -0.29 1.60 -19.12
N VAL A 204 0.64 0.65 -18.98
CA VAL A 204 0.95 -0.07 -17.75
C VAL A 204 2.47 -0.14 -17.59
N SER A 205 2.96 0.03 -16.36
CA SER A 205 4.38 -0.05 -15.97
C SER A 205 4.57 -1.05 -14.83
N LYS A 206 5.78 -1.62 -14.77
CA LYS A 206 6.30 -2.39 -13.65
C LYS A 206 7.76 -1.98 -13.44
N LYS A 207 8.12 -1.58 -12.22
CA LYS A 207 9.50 -1.29 -11.81
C LYS A 207 9.82 -2.03 -10.53
N LEU A 208 11.06 -2.49 -10.42
CA LEU A 208 11.61 -2.93 -9.14
C LEU A 208 12.18 -1.70 -8.45
N ILE A 209 11.84 -1.52 -7.19
CA ILE A 209 12.31 -0.43 -6.33
C ILE A 209 13.08 -1.10 -5.20
N SER A 210 14.38 -0.86 -5.15
CA SER A 210 15.23 -1.36 -4.06
C SER A 210 15.36 -0.30 -2.99
N THR A 211 15.13 -0.69 -1.76
CA THR A 211 15.40 0.13 -0.57
C THR A 211 16.89 0.19 -0.28
N LYS A 212 17.30 1.05 0.66
CA LYS A 212 18.71 1.22 1.06
C LYS A 212 19.34 -0.08 1.57
N ASN A 213 18.55 -0.92 2.26
CA ASN A 213 19.00 -2.23 2.76
C ASN A 213 18.63 -3.38 1.81
N ASN A 214 18.43 -3.09 0.53
CA ASN A 214 18.22 -4.06 -0.55
C ASN A 214 16.93 -4.91 -0.46
N GLU A 215 15.93 -4.49 0.31
CA GLU A 215 14.58 -5.05 0.17
C GLU A 215 14.00 -4.62 -1.18
N THR A 216 13.41 -5.56 -1.92
CA THR A 216 12.93 -5.29 -3.27
C THR A 216 11.41 -5.21 -3.31
N PHE A 217 10.91 -4.00 -3.57
CA PHE A 217 9.52 -3.73 -3.86
C PHE A 217 9.24 -3.75 -5.37
N ILE A 218 8.00 -4.02 -5.75
CA ILE A 218 7.52 -3.93 -7.11
C ILE A 218 6.49 -2.80 -7.18
N SER A 219 6.80 -1.75 -7.93
CA SER A 219 5.86 -0.67 -8.23
C SER A 219 5.16 -0.94 -9.56
N PHE A 220 3.84 -1.04 -9.51
CA PHE A 220 2.97 -1.10 -10.67
C PHE A 220 2.33 0.25 -10.91
N GLY A 221 2.29 0.69 -12.17
CA GLY A 221 1.56 1.88 -12.58
C GLY A 221 0.60 1.55 -13.71
N LYS A 222 -0.58 2.16 -13.67
CA LYS A 222 -1.61 2.06 -14.69
C LYS A 222 -2.09 3.46 -15.05
N PHE A 223 -2.06 3.78 -16.33
CA PHE A 223 -2.65 4.98 -16.87
C PHE A 223 -4.09 4.74 -17.31
N ARG A 224 -4.97 5.73 -17.16
CA ARG A 224 -6.43 5.60 -17.45
C ARG A 224 -6.76 5.00 -18.82
N ARG A 225 -5.92 5.29 -19.85
CA ARG A 225 -6.11 4.78 -21.22
C ARG A 225 -5.84 3.29 -21.37
N ALA A 226 -5.25 2.64 -20.35
CA ALA A 226 -5.12 1.19 -20.32
C ALA A 226 -6.49 0.50 -20.36
N GLY A 227 -7.52 1.09 -19.74
CA GLY A 227 -8.85 0.48 -19.64
C GLY A 227 -8.83 -0.90 -18.98
N LYS A 228 -7.88 -1.12 -18.05
CA LYS A 228 -7.65 -2.39 -17.37
C LYS A 228 -8.06 -2.29 -15.91
N GLU A 229 -8.63 -3.34 -15.35
CA GLU A 229 -8.85 -3.44 -13.91
C GLU A 229 -7.49 -3.70 -13.21
N LEU A 230 -7.23 -3.04 -12.07
CA LEU A 230 -5.90 -3.07 -11.43
C LEU A 230 -5.54 -4.48 -10.96
N TYR A 231 -6.44 -5.17 -10.27
CA TYR A 231 -6.12 -6.43 -9.62
C TYR A 231 -6.03 -7.58 -10.62
N SER A 232 -7.06 -7.78 -11.43
CA SER A 232 -7.17 -8.91 -12.35
C SER A 232 -6.37 -8.76 -13.64
N ASP A 233 -6.43 -7.59 -14.29
CA ASP A 233 -5.81 -7.38 -15.61
C ASP A 233 -4.37 -6.88 -15.53
N VAL A 234 -3.95 -6.36 -14.37
CA VAL A 234 -2.58 -5.89 -14.12
C VAL A 234 -1.88 -6.79 -13.11
N LEU A 235 -2.25 -6.76 -11.83
CA LEU A 235 -1.50 -7.43 -10.76
C LEU A 235 -1.47 -8.95 -10.95
N ALA A 236 -2.63 -9.62 -11.02
CA ALA A 236 -2.73 -11.07 -11.16
C ALA A 236 -1.95 -11.54 -12.41
N THR A 237 -2.16 -10.87 -13.55
CA THR A 237 -1.51 -11.21 -14.82
C THR A 237 0.01 -11.04 -14.76
N MET A 238 0.53 -9.94 -14.19
CA MET A 238 1.96 -9.65 -14.16
C MET A 238 2.72 -10.36 -13.04
N LEU A 239 2.03 -10.71 -11.96
CA LEU A 239 2.54 -11.57 -10.88
C LEU A 239 2.37 -13.06 -11.19
N LYS A 240 1.51 -13.40 -12.16
CA LYS A 240 1.15 -14.77 -12.55
C LYS A 240 0.59 -15.58 -11.36
N SER A 241 -0.23 -14.94 -10.54
CA SER A 241 -0.85 -15.55 -9.36
C SER A 241 -2.31 -15.16 -9.24
N ASN A 242 -3.10 -16.04 -8.61
CA ASN A 242 -4.40 -15.67 -8.06
C ASN A 242 -4.20 -14.61 -6.94
N LEU A 243 -5.24 -13.82 -6.68
CA LEU A 243 -5.23 -12.79 -5.64
C LEU A 243 -6.44 -12.93 -4.72
N LEU A 244 -6.22 -12.66 -3.44
CA LEU A 244 -7.26 -12.24 -2.49
C LEU A 244 -7.15 -10.72 -2.34
N VAL A 245 -8.27 -10.02 -2.46
CA VAL A 245 -8.30 -8.55 -2.53
C VAL A 245 -9.22 -7.98 -1.46
N GLU A 246 -8.66 -7.14 -0.61
CA GLU A 246 -9.37 -6.19 0.23
C GLU A 246 -9.58 -4.93 -0.61
N SER A 247 -10.83 -4.49 -0.74
CA SER A 247 -11.09 -3.25 -1.42
C SER A 247 -12.41 -2.65 -0.98
N TRP A 248 -12.39 -1.36 -0.67
CA TRP A 248 -13.58 -0.60 -0.34
C TRP A 248 -14.64 -0.77 -1.44
N PRO A 249 -15.85 -1.25 -1.10
CA PRO A 249 -16.93 -1.38 -2.08
C PRO A 249 -17.41 0.00 -2.59
N GLY A 250 -17.22 1.05 -1.80
CA GLY A 250 -17.69 2.40 -2.09
C GLY A 250 -19.21 2.53 -2.15
N SER A 251 -19.69 3.62 -2.73
CA SER A 251 -21.11 3.82 -3.05
C SER A 251 -21.55 3.13 -4.36
N GLY A 252 -20.59 2.54 -5.08
CA GLY A 252 -20.81 1.79 -6.32
C GLY A 252 -20.86 0.28 -6.08
N LYS A 253 -21.19 -0.48 -7.13
CA LYS A 253 -21.11 -1.95 -7.08
C LYS A 253 -19.64 -2.38 -7.24
N ARG A 254 -19.00 -2.79 -6.14
CA ARG A 254 -17.75 -3.56 -6.15
C ARG A 254 -17.85 -4.67 -7.20
N LEU A 255 -16.76 -4.93 -7.91
CA LEU A 255 -16.72 -6.07 -8.82
C LEU A 255 -16.80 -7.37 -8.00
N GLU A 256 -17.62 -8.31 -8.46
CA GLU A 256 -17.67 -9.66 -7.89
C GLU A 256 -16.34 -10.39 -8.09
N SER A 257 -16.09 -11.41 -7.28
CA SER A 257 -14.96 -12.32 -7.43
C SER A 257 -14.88 -12.85 -8.87
N GLN A 258 -13.70 -12.75 -9.48
CA GLN A 258 -13.47 -13.11 -10.88
C GLN A 258 -13.04 -14.56 -11.02
N CYS A 259 -14.02 -15.46 -11.08
CA CYS A 259 -13.80 -16.90 -11.12
C CYS A 259 -13.70 -17.49 -12.54
N ASN A 260 -14.01 -16.69 -13.56
CA ASN A 260 -14.05 -17.14 -14.96
C ASN A 260 -12.75 -16.82 -15.73
N LYS A 261 -11.74 -16.26 -15.07
CA LYS A 261 -10.42 -15.98 -15.65
C LYS A 261 -9.44 -17.10 -15.33
N LYS A 262 -8.33 -17.17 -16.09
CA LYS A 262 -7.24 -18.12 -15.82
C LYS A 262 -6.63 -17.95 -14.42
N LEU A 263 -6.60 -16.71 -13.94
CA LEU A 263 -6.16 -16.34 -12.60
C LEU A 263 -7.36 -15.77 -11.85
N PHE A 264 -7.66 -16.34 -10.69
CA PHE A 264 -8.78 -15.91 -9.87
C PHE A 264 -8.42 -14.66 -9.08
N VAL A 265 -9.41 -13.78 -8.92
CA VAL A 265 -9.35 -12.64 -8.01
C VAL A 265 -10.56 -12.71 -7.11
N GLU A 266 -10.34 -12.98 -5.83
CA GLU A 266 -11.36 -13.25 -4.83
C GLU A 266 -11.44 -12.08 -3.85
N ASN A 267 -12.65 -11.78 -3.40
CA ASN A 267 -12.91 -10.63 -2.53
C ASN A 267 -12.82 -11.03 -1.06
N ILE A 268 -12.02 -10.30 -0.28
CA ILE A 268 -12.06 -10.29 1.18
C ILE A 268 -13.29 -9.48 1.62
N GLU A 269 -14.03 -9.94 2.62
CA GLU A 269 -15.27 -9.29 3.10
C GLU A 269 -15.11 -8.68 4.49
N ASN A 270 -14.48 -9.40 5.42
CA ASN A 270 -14.19 -8.96 6.78
C ASN A 270 -12.72 -9.15 7.13
N ILE A 271 -12.24 -8.24 7.97
CA ILE A 271 -10.88 -8.17 8.48
C ILE A 271 -10.91 -8.32 10.00
N ARG A 272 -9.95 -9.06 10.56
CA ARG A 272 -9.70 -9.17 11.99
C ARG A 272 -8.24 -8.87 12.29
N MET A 273 -7.99 -7.92 13.19
CA MET A 273 -6.67 -7.58 13.72
C MET A 273 -6.62 -8.09 15.16
N ASN A 274 -5.93 -9.21 15.38
CA ASN A 274 -5.90 -9.86 16.69
C ASN A 274 -5.13 -9.00 17.71
N GLU A 275 -4.07 -8.36 17.25
CA GLU A 275 -3.14 -7.55 18.04
C GLU A 275 -3.82 -6.33 18.66
N SER A 276 -4.80 -5.75 17.96
CA SER A 276 -5.58 -4.61 18.43
C SER A 276 -6.99 -5.00 18.89
N GLY A 277 -7.35 -6.30 18.88
CA GLY A 277 -8.69 -6.77 19.24
C GLY A 277 -9.81 -6.29 18.32
N SER A 278 -9.48 -5.87 17.09
CA SER A 278 -10.40 -5.17 16.18
C SER A 278 -10.95 -6.07 15.08
N GLN A 279 -12.20 -5.87 14.69
CA GLN A 279 -12.80 -6.54 13.54
C GLN A 279 -13.75 -5.59 12.79
N PHE A 280 -13.69 -5.58 11.46
CA PHE A 280 -14.52 -4.70 10.65
C PHE A 280 -14.69 -5.22 9.21
N MET A 281 -15.74 -4.72 8.54
CA MET A 281 -16.04 -5.04 7.14
C MET A 281 -15.20 -4.19 6.19
N THR A 282 -14.97 -4.67 4.97
CA THR A 282 -14.33 -3.88 3.90
C THR A 282 -15.06 -2.58 3.57
N SER A 283 -16.36 -2.45 3.87
CA SER A 283 -17.10 -1.18 3.76
C SER A 283 -16.59 -0.08 4.69
N MET A 284 -15.83 -0.45 5.72
CA MET A 284 -15.23 0.45 6.70
C MET A 284 -13.75 0.73 6.41
N ASP A 285 -13.20 0.30 5.28
CA ASP A 285 -11.77 0.38 5.00
C ASP A 285 -11.45 0.97 3.62
N LEU A 286 -10.51 1.91 3.53
CA LEU A 286 -10.00 2.50 2.29
C LEU A 286 -8.58 2.03 1.91
N SER A 287 -7.99 1.12 2.69
CA SER A 287 -6.59 0.69 2.60
C SER A 287 -6.25 -0.04 1.29
N ASN A 288 -7.21 -0.72 0.66
CA ASN A 288 -7.11 -1.43 -0.62
C ASN A 288 -5.81 -2.23 -0.78
N TRP A 289 -5.83 -3.52 -0.46
CA TRP A 289 -4.67 -4.37 -0.60
C TRP A 289 -4.99 -5.74 -1.19
N ALA A 290 -3.96 -6.42 -1.67
CA ALA A 290 -4.07 -7.75 -2.23
C ALA A 290 -2.91 -8.64 -1.82
N ILE A 291 -3.18 -9.92 -1.63
CA ILE A 291 -2.15 -10.94 -1.43
C ILE A 291 -2.23 -12.00 -2.52
N THR A 292 -1.08 -12.54 -2.90
CA THR A 292 -0.99 -13.68 -3.83
C THR A 292 -1.36 -15.01 -3.16
N ASN A 293 -1.13 -16.13 -3.82
CA ASN A 293 -1.04 -17.41 -3.12
C ASN A 293 0.27 -17.53 -2.31
N SER A 294 0.33 -18.54 -1.43
CA SER A 294 1.48 -18.82 -0.56
C SER A 294 2.76 -19.20 -1.30
N ASN A 295 2.68 -19.61 -2.57
CA ASN A 295 3.88 -19.90 -3.37
C ASN A 295 4.63 -18.62 -3.78
N SER A 296 3.90 -17.52 -3.97
CA SER A 296 4.48 -16.25 -4.40
C SER A 296 4.81 -15.35 -3.21
N SER A 297 4.01 -15.40 -2.14
CA SER A 297 4.17 -14.60 -0.91
C SER A 297 4.39 -13.11 -1.17
N ILE A 298 3.50 -12.51 -1.94
CA ILE A 298 3.52 -11.09 -2.28
C ILE A 298 2.30 -10.41 -1.68
N VAL A 299 2.53 -9.29 -1.01
CA VAL A 299 1.49 -8.33 -0.58
C VAL A 299 1.58 -7.12 -1.48
N CYS A 300 0.44 -6.57 -1.90
CA CYS A 300 0.34 -5.37 -2.72
C CYS A 300 -0.61 -4.37 -2.06
N LEU A 301 -0.15 -3.13 -1.88
CA LEU A 301 -0.94 -2.01 -1.42
C LEU A 301 -1.35 -1.19 -2.65
N GLY A 302 -2.66 -1.09 -2.91
CA GLY A 302 -3.20 -0.54 -4.14
C GLY A 302 -3.80 0.85 -3.95
N ASP A 303 -3.61 1.73 -4.92
CA ASP A 303 -4.31 3.01 -4.90
C ASP A 303 -5.78 2.88 -5.31
N LEU A 304 -6.12 1.89 -6.16
CA LEU A 304 -7.42 1.82 -6.83
C LEU A 304 -8.36 0.83 -6.15
N GLN A 305 -9.62 1.25 -6.01
CA GLN A 305 -10.69 0.36 -5.59
C GLN A 305 -11.07 -0.60 -6.71
N GLN A 306 -11.51 -1.81 -6.35
CA GLN A 306 -11.94 -2.88 -7.25
C GLN A 306 -13.37 -2.63 -7.77
N THR A 307 -13.58 -1.51 -8.45
CA THR A 307 -14.89 -1.06 -8.94
C THR A 307 -14.84 -0.69 -10.43
N ARG A 308 -15.98 -0.73 -11.11
CA ARG A 308 -16.08 -0.34 -12.53
C ARG A 308 -15.59 1.09 -12.80
N ALA A 309 -15.86 2.01 -11.87
CA ALA A 309 -15.43 3.40 -11.98
C ALA A 309 -13.90 3.56 -12.03
N HIS A 310 -13.14 2.64 -11.43
CA HIS A 310 -11.69 2.71 -11.34
C HIS A 310 -10.94 1.99 -12.48
N ILE A 311 -11.65 1.26 -13.35
CA ILE A 311 -11.06 0.65 -14.56
C ILE A 311 -10.43 1.72 -15.45
N HIS A 312 -11.10 2.86 -15.59
CA HIS A 312 -10.64 4.00 -16.40
C HIS A 312 -10.01 5.12 -15.56
N ARG A 313 -9.47 4.81 -14.38
CA ARG A 313 -8.65 5.74 -13.59
C ARG A 313 -7.18 5.34 -13.64
N SER A 314 -6.30 6.34 -13.61
CA SER A 314 -4.88 6.10 -13.38
C SER A 314 -4.64 5.81 -11.89
N GLY A 315 -3.62 5.05 -11.57
CA GLY A 315 -3.26 4.61 -10.21
C GLY A 315 -2.32 3.41 -10.29
N GLY A 316 -1.89 2.89 -9.15
CA GLY A 316 -0.90 1.83 -9.09
C GLY A 316 -1.02 0.94 -7.87
N ALA A 317 0.05 0.19 -7.63
CA ALA A 317 0.25 -0.57 -6.40
C ALA A 317 1.73 -0.69 -6.07
N ILE A 318 2.05 -0.77 -4.78
CA ILE A 318 3.37 -1.10 -4.25
C ILE A 318 3.30 -2.49 -3.65
N CYS A 319 4.13 -3.41 -4.14
CA CYS A 319 4.11 -4.79 -3.69
C CYS A 319 5.44 -5.20 -3.06
N LEU A 320 5.38 -6.00 -2.01
CA LEU A 320 6.51 -6.57 -1.30
C LEU A 320 6.47 -8.09 -1.40
N LYS A 321 7.58 -8.71 -1.81
CA LYS A 321 7.74 -10.16 -1.75
C LYS A 321 8.44 -10.54 -0.45
N ASN A 322 7.67 -10.66 0.62
CA ASN A 322 8.17 -11.04 1.93
C ASN A 322 7.19 -12.04 2.56
N LYS A 323 7.71 -13.21 2.96
CA LYS A 323 6.90 -14.31 3.46
C LYS A 323 6.21 -13.96 4.78
N ASP A 324 6.93 -13.34 5.70
CA ASP A 324 6.41 -13.02 7.02
C ASP A 324 5.34 -11.92 6.91
N VAL A 325 5.57 -10.89 6.09
CA VAL A 325 4.56 -9.86 5.79
C VAL A 325 3.34 -10.48 5.12
N TYR A 326 3.52 -11.39 4.17
CA TYR A 326 2.43 -12.12 3.53
C TYR A 326 1.58 -12.91 4.55
N GLU A 327 2.22 -13.65 5.46
CA GLU A 327 1.53 -14.42 6.49
C GLU A 327 0.76 -13.51 7.46
N ASN A 328 1.35 -12.37 7.84
CA ASN A 328 0.68 -11.37 8.67
C ASN A 328 -0.56 -10.77 7.98
N PHE A 329 -0.49 -10.43 6.69
CA PHE A 329 -1.66 -9.97 5.93
C PHE A 329 -2.69 -11.09 5.72
N GLN A 330 -2.25 -12.33 5.53
CA GLN A 330 -3.15 -13.48 5.42
C GLN A 330 -3.95 -13.69 6.71
N ASN A 331 -3.31 -13.52 7.88
CA ASN A 331 -3.95 -13.66 9.19
C ASN A 331 -4.97 -12.55 9.49
N LEU A 332 -4.95 -11.44 8.75
CA LEU A 332 -5.99 -10.41 8.83
C LEU A 332 -7.33 -10.85 8.24
N ILE A 333 -7.33 -11.84 7.34
CA ILE A 333 -8.52 -12.25 6.59
C ILE A 333 -9.42 -13.09 7.48
N LEU A 334 -10.60 -12.56 7.81
CA LEU A 334 -11.60 -13.31 8.55
C LEU A 334 -12.48 -14.16 7.62
N ASP A 335 -12.96 -13.57 6.53
CA ASP A 335 -13.75 -14.26 5.52
C ASP A 335 -13.57 -13.63 4.13
N SER A 336 -13.94 -14.41 3.11
CA SER A 336 -13.81 -14.03 1.71
C SER A 336 -14.85 -14.73 0.85
N THR A 337 -15.27 -14.06 -0.22
CA THR A 337 -16.10 -14.63 -1.29
C THR A 337 -15.21 -15.39 -2.27
N VAL A 338 -14.93 -16.65 -1.96
CA VAL A 338 -14.05 -17.52 -2.76
C VAL A 338 -14.74 -18.08 -4.00
N CYS A 339 -13.96 -18.32 -5.04
CA CYS A 339 -14.39 -19.00 -6.24
C CYS A 339 -14.59 -20.49 -5.96
N GLU A 340 -15.77 -21.01 -6.29
CA GLU A 340 -16.00 -22.46 -6.24
C GLU A 340 -15.03 -23.14 -7.22
N LYS A 341 -14.16 -24.01 -6.71
CA LYS A 341 -13.41 -24.91 -7.58
C LYS A 341 -14.41 -25.82 -8.26
N VAL A 342 -14.57 -25.68 -9.59
CA VAL A 342 -15.30 -26.67 -10.39
C VAL A 342 -14.65 -28.02 -10.13
N GLN A 343 -15.31 -28.87 -9.35
CA GLN A 343 -14.86 -30.25 -9.21
C GLN A 343 -14.94 -30.88 -10.60
N PRO A 344 -13.87 -31.55 -11.08
CA PRO A 344 -13.97 -32.28 -12.34
C PRO A 344 -15.11 -33.29 -12.18
N VAL A 345 -16.13 -33.16 -13.03
CA VAL A 345 -17.25 -34.09 -13.09
C VAL A 345 -16.65 -35.48 -13.28
N GLN A 346 -16.68 -36.29 -12.23
CA GLN A 346 -16.42 -37.72 -12.38
C GLN A 346 -17.54 -38.26 -13.28
N HIS A 347 -17.24 -38.47 -14.55
CA HIS A 347 -18.07 -39.30 -15.40
C HIS A 347 -18.12 -40.68 -14.75
N LYS A 348 -19.17 -40.93 -13.97
CA LYS A 348 -19.53 -42.29 -13.55
C LYS A 348 -19.79 -43.07 -14.83
N ILE A 349 -18.79 -43.86 -15.24
CA ILE A 349 -18.96 -44.86 -16.29
C ILE A 349 -20.07 -45.77 -15.80
N LYS A 350 -21.23 -45.69 -16.45
CA LYS A 350 -22.35 -46.60 -16.19
C LYS A 350 -21.85 -48.02 -16.49
N PRO A 351 -21.92 -48.98 -15.54
CA PRO A 351 -21.62 -50.35 -15.86
C PRO A 351 -22.58 -50.85 -16.94
N PRO A 352 -22.11 -51.70 -17.88
CA PRO A 352 -22.95 -52.21 -18.95
C PRO A 352 -24.11 -53.01 -18.36
N LYS A 353 -25.33 -52.75 -18.88
CA LYS A 353 -26.54 -53.50 -18.50
C LYS A 353 -26.34 -54.99 -18.83
N PRO A 354 -26.70 -55.92 -17.93
CA PRO A 354 -26.67 -57.33 -18.25
C PRO A 354 -27.68 -57.63 -19.36
N SER A 355 -27.22 -58.33 -20.40
CA SER A 355 -28.06 -58.79 -21.49
C SER A 355 -28.94 -59.94 -20.99
N ASN A 356 -30.23 -59.68 -20.82
CA ASN A 356 -31.22 -60.75 -20.67
C ASN A 356 -31.41 -61.45 -22.03
N LYS A 357 -30.62 -62.50 -22.29
CA LYS A 357 -31.04 -63.55 -23.21
C LYS A 357 -31.89 -64.56 -22.44
N GLN A 358 -33.18 -64.25 -22.29
CA GLN A 358 -34.21 -65.28 -22.21
C GLN A 358 -34.59 -65.62 -23.65
N GLN A 359 -34.12 -66.76 -24.15
CA GLN A 359 -34.79 -67.48 -25.23
C GLN A 359 -35.26 -68.79 -24.65
N ASN A 360 -36.57 -68.84 -24.39
CA ASN A 360 -37.31 -70.03 -24.07
C ASN A 360 -37.91 -70.59 -25.37
N ILE A 361 -37.65 -71.87 -25.59
CA ILE A 361 -38.59 -72.91 -26.07
C ILE A 361 -38.93 -72.92 -27.57
N ASN A 362 -38.33 -73.88 -28.30
CA ASN A 362 -38.98 -75.13 -28.71
C ASN A 362 -37.95 -76.12 -29.28
#